data_AF-A0ABD0JTB9-F1
#
_entry.id   AF-A0ABD0JTB9-F1
#
_cell.length_a   1.000
_cell.length_b   1.000
_cell.length_c   1.000
_cell.angle_alpha   90.00
_cell.angle_beta   90.00
_cell.angle_gamma   90.00
#
_symmetry.space_group_name_H-M   'P 1'
#
loop_
_entity.id
_entity.type
_entity.pdbx_description
1 polymer ?
#
loop_
_entity_poly.entity_id
_entity_poly.type
_entity_poly.pdbx_seq_one_letter_code
_entity_poly.pdbx_strand_id
1 'polypeptide(L)'
;MFEDKENRFLIVVFARDGEPHGKRIEDEIADAPKILKTVLEMVGNKYAVISKTDDENQKRKEVETLLAMIDSVSNDCKDFYKNDSLKKMIELINEEIDKVMKEKDLKWFEAEVLVKKELIKEKEKRFESQRRKHQALVLVTTLIGSLMDITSPTLWAEYLIKTAAAVKSAESALEFPIKVAELGKFLVEKRGKQKNKCCIS
;
A
#
# COMPACT_ATOMS: atom_id res chain seq x y z
N MET A 1 15.64 -34.53 23.71
CA MET A 1 15.45 -35.27 22.44
C MET A 1 14.19 -34.71 21.84
N PHE A 2 14.21 -34.30 20.57
CA PHE A 2 13.02 -33.77 19.88
C PHE A 2 11.92 -34.83 19.88
N GLU A 3 10.65 -34.42 19.96
CA GLU A 3 9.52 -35.36 19.95
C GLU A 3 9.47 -36.13 18.62
N ASP A 4 8.90 -37.34 18.61
CA ASP A 4 8.88 -38.20 17.40
C ASP A 4 8.26 -37.51 16.17
N LYS A 5 7.35 -36.56 16.40
CA LYS A 5 6.72 -35.74 15.35
C LYS A 5 7.66 -34.73 14.71
N GLU A 6 8.73 -34.36 15.39
CA GLU A 6 9.69 -33.33 14.98
C GLU A 6 10.79 -33.92 14.09
N ASN A 7 11.07 -35.23 14.23
CA ASN A 7 12.04 -35.96 13.41
C ASN A 7 11.73 -35.91 11.90
N ARG A 8 10.46 -35.69 11.54
CA ARG A 8 10.04 -35.51 10.13
C ARG A 8 10.64 -34.26 9.48
N PHE A 9 11.09 -33.28 10.27
CA PHE A 9 11.73 -32.05 9.78
C PHE A 9 13.25 -32.11 9.78
N LEU A 10 13.84 -33.17 10.33
CA LEU A 10 15.29 -33.30 10.47
C LEU A 10 15.92 -33.93 9.21
N ILE A 11 17.09 -33.41 8.85
CA ILE A 11 17.99 -33.94 7.81
C ILE A 11 19.38 -34.02 8.45
N VAL A 12 20.05 -35.17 8.32
CA VAL A 12 21.42 -35.36 8.84
C VAL A 12 22.42 -34.93 7.78
N VAL A 13 23.30 -33.98 8.12
CA VAL A 13 24.34 -33.52 7.19
C VAL A 13 25.69 -34.06 7.63
N PHE A 14 26.32 -34.86 6.77
CA PHE A 14 27.69 -35.33 6.95
C PHE A 14 28.66 -34.35 6.31
N ALA A 15 29.48 -33.70 7.13
CA ALA A 15 30.60 -32.91 6.64
C ALA A 15 31.80 -33.83 6.40
N ARG A 16 32.25 -33.93 5.14
CA ARG A 16 33.40 -34.72 4.74
C ARG A 16 34.56 -33.81 4.39
N ASP A 17 35.74 -34.10 4.91
CA ASP A 17 36.97 -33.47 4.47
C ASP A 17 37.58 -34.30 3.33
N GLY A 18 37.80 -33.67 2.17
CA GLY A 18 38.38 -34.30 0.98
C GLY A 18 37.38 -34.92 -0.02
N GLU A 19 37.92 -35.34 -1.17
CA GLU A 19 37.14 -35.99 -2.22
C GLU A 19 36.59 -37.36 -1.76
N PRO A 20 35.42 -37.78 -2.27
CA PRO A 20 34.93 -39.14 -2.03
C PRO A 20 35.97 -40.13 -2.59
N HIS A 21 36.65 -40.86 -1.70
CA HIS A 21 37.70 -41.83 -2.04
C HIS A 21 37.14 -43.10 -2.73
N GLY A 22 36.21 -42.94 -3.66
CA GLY A 22 35.52 -44.01 -4.38
C GLY A 22 34.52 -44.83 -3.55
N LYS A 23 34.43 -44.57 -2.24
CA LYS A 23 33.42 -45.20 -1.37
C LYS A 23 32.14 -44.39 -1.36
N ARG A 24 31.01 -45.08 -1.46
CA ARG A 24 29.70 -44.46 -1.28
C ARG A 24 29.45 -44.24 0.19
N ILE A 25 28.77 -43.14 0.53
CA ILE A 25 28.36 -42.88 1.92
C ILE A 25 27.45 -44.00 2.46
N GLU A 26 26.68 -44.66 1.59
CA GLU A 26 25.89 -45.84 1.95
C GLU A 26 26.74 -46.97 2.52
N ASP A 27 27.95 -47.18 1.98
CA ASP A 27 28.87 -48.22 2.46
C ASP A 27 29.41 -47.85 3.86
N GLU A 28 29.72 -46.56 4.08
CA GLU A 28 30.17 -46.05 5.37
C GLU A 28 29.05 -46.11 6.44
N ILE A 29 27.80 -45.87 6.04
CA ILE A 29 26.62 -46.02 6.91
C ILE A 29 26.35 -47.50 7.23
N ALA A 30 26.57 -48.41 6.28
CA ALA A 30 26.41 -49.84 6.49
C ALA A 30 27.35 -50.38 7.57
N ASP A 31 28.55 -49.81 7.70
CA ASP A 31 29.52 -50.18 8.74
C ASP A 31 29.41 -49.33 10.02
N ALA A 32 28.50 -48.34 10.05
CA ALA A 32 28.40 -47.40 11.15
C ALA A 32 27.89 -48.03 12.47
N PRO A 33 28.23 -47.41 13.62
CA PRO A 33 27.69 -47.80 14.92
C PRO A 33 26.16 -47.84 14.94
N LYS A 34 25.58 -48.77 15.71
CA LYS A 34 24.12 -48.94 15.85
C LYS A 34 23.39 -47.64 16.21
N ILE A 35 24.02 -46.78 17.02
CA ILE A 35 23.44 -45.50 17.41
C ILE A 35 23.24 -44.56 16.21
N LEU A 36 24.19 -44.50 15.27
CA LEU A 36 24.06 -43.66 14.09
C LEU A 36 22.97 -44.20 13.16
N LYS A 37 22.91 -45.52 12.98
CA LYS A 37 21.84 -46.17 12.22
C LYS A 37 20.46 -45.88 12.80
N THR A 38 20.34 -45.93 14.14
CA THR A 38 19.08 -45.60 14.84
C THR A 38 18.69 -44.14 14.58
N VAL A 39 19.63 -43.20 14.65
CA VAL A 39 19.36 -41.78 14.34
C VAL A 39 18.91 -41.61 12.89
N LEU A 40 19.57 -42.28 11.94
CA LEU A 40 19.20 -42.23 10.52
C LEU A 40 17.80 -42.80 10.29
N GLU A 41 17.46 -43.92 10.93
CA GLU A 41 16.11 -44.50 10.88
C GLU A 41 15.06 -43.54 11.46
N MET A 42 15.35 -42.89 12.58
CA MET A 42 14.44 -41.91 13.21
C MET A 42 14.12 -40.73 12.28
N VAL A 43 15.11 -40.27 11.50
CA VAL A 43 14.92 -39.19 10.51
C VAL A 43 14.50 -39.72 9.14
N GLY A 44 14.09 -40.99 9.00
CA GLY A 44 13.62 -41.55 7.73
C GLY A 44 14.70 -41.65 6.65
N ASN A 45 15.96 -41.89 7.04
CA ASN A 45 17.13 -41.98 6.18
C ASN A 45 17.38 -40.72 5.33
N LYS A 46 16.92 -39.56 5.78
CA LYS A 46 17.22 -38.27 5.17
C LYS A 46 18.60 -37.80 5.61
N TYR A 47 19.59 -38.01 4.75
CA TYR A 47 20.93 -37.47 4.96
C TYR A 47 21.50 -36.86 3.68
N ALA A 48 22.35 -35.85 3.85
CA ALA A 48 23.12 -35.21 2.79
C ALA A 48 24.60 -35.22 3.14
N VAL A 49 25.47 -35.23 2.13
CA VAL A 49 26.92 -35.15 2.31
C VAL A 49 27.40 -33.83 1.71
N ILE A 50 28.19 -33.10 2.48
CA ILE A 50 28.84 -31.87 2.02
C ILE A 50 30.34 -32.08 2.16
N SER A 51 31.06 -31.93 1.06
CA SER A 51 32.51 -32.05 1.01
C SER A 51 33.19 -30.69 1.05
N LYS A 52 34.31 -30.58 1.79
CA LYS A 52 35.23 -29.45 1.64
C LYS A 52 36.11 -29.69 0.40
N THR A 53 35.53 -29.46 -0.76
CA THR A 53 36.22 -29.47 -2.06
C THR A 53 36.41 -28.04 -2.55
N ASP A 54 37.39 -27.79 -3.43
CA ASP A 54 37.51 -26.52 -4.16
C ASP A 54 36.74 -26.54 -5.50
N ASP A 55 36.16 -27.68 -5.89
CA ASP A 55 35.34 -27.80 -7.09
C ASP A 55 33.94 -27.17 -6.87
N GLU A 56 33.76 -25.98 -7.45
CA GLU A 56 32.50 -25.23 -7.44
C GLU A 56 31.32 -26.02 -8.04
N ASN A 57 31.55 -26.87 -9.05
CA ASN A 57 30.48 -27.68 -9.63
C ASN A 57 30.00 -28.75 -8.65
N GLN A 58 30.93 -29.37 -7.93
CA GLN A 58 30.62 -30.36 -6.91
C GLN A 58 29.90 -29.71 -5.72
N LYS A 59 30.39 -28.57 -5.23
CA LYS A 59 29.70 -27.78 -4.19
C LYS A 59 28.26 -27.45 -4.60
N ARG A 60 28.07 -26.97 -5.83
CA ARG A 60 26.75 -26.61 -6.33
C ARG A 60 25.81 -27.82 -6.36
N LYS A 61 26.27 -28.98 -6.83
CA LYS A 61 25.45 -30.21 -6.82
C LYS A 61 25.07 -30.67 -5.42
N GLU A 62 26.00 -30.60 -4.47
CA GLU A 62 25.74 -30.97 -3.07
C GLU A 62 24.71 -30.04 -2.43
N VAL A 63 24.83 -28.73 -2.66
CA VAL A 63 23.86 -27.72 -2.20
C VAL A 63 22.50 -27.91 -2.87
N GLU A 64 22.45 -28.12 -4.20
CA GLU A 64 21.21 -28.39 -4.93
C GLU A 64 20.52 -29.66 -4.40
N THR A 65 21.28 -30.70 -4.06
CA THR A 65 20.75 -31.93 -3.46
C THR A 65 20.15 -31.68 -2.08
N LEU A 66 20.84 -30.91 -1.23
CA LEU A 66 20.33 -30.54 0.09
C LEU A 66 19.06 -29.69 -0.01
N LEU A 67 19.03 -28.71 -0.92
CA LEU A 67 17.84 -27.87 -1.16
C LEU A 67 16.65 -28.71 -1.64
N ALA A 68 16.87 -29.65 -2.55
CA ALA A 68 15.82 -30.57 -2.99
C ALA A 68 15.26 -31.42 -1.84
N MET A 69 16.10 -31.84 -0.89
CA MET A 69 15.63 -32.56 0.31
C MET A 69 14.81 -31.64 1.24
N ILE A 70 15.24 -30.39 1.42
CA ILE A 70 14.47 -29.40 2.20
C ILE A 70 13.09 -29.18 1.57
N ASP A 71 13.03 -29.04 0.25
CA ASP A 71 11.77 -28.87 -0.49
C ASP A 71 10.87 -30.11 -0.36
N SER A 72 11.43 -31.32 -0.45
CA SER A 72 10.68 -32.56 -0.21
C SER A 72 10.07 -32.59 1.19
N VAL A 73 10.88 -32.28 2.22
CA VAL A 73 10.42 -32.24 3.62
C VAL A 73 9.31 -31.21 3.81
N SER A 74 9.45 -30.03 3.19
CA SER A 74 8.45 -28.95 3.22
C SER A 74 7.12 -29.39 2.58
N ASN A 75 7.19 -30.00 1.39
CA ASN A 75 6.01 -30.45 0.64
C ASN A 75 5.27 -31.59 1.35
N ASP A 76 6.00 -32.55 1.93
CA ASP A 76 5.43 -33.69 2.63
C ASP A 76 4.76 -33.28 3.95
N CYS A 77 5.30 -32.28 4.64
CA CYS A 77 4.79 -31.85 5.94
C CYS A 77 3.66 -30.81 5.85
N LYS A 78 3.48 -30.14 4.69
CA LYS A 78 2.53 -29.03 4.43
C LYS A 78 2.53 -27.92 5.49
N ASP A 79 3.53 -27.91 6.36
CA ASP A 79 3.63 -27.07 7.52
C ASP A 79 5.10 -27.01 7.93
N PHE A 80 5.48 -25.95 8.64
CA PHE A 80 6.82 -25.78 9.16
C PHE A 80 6.93 -26.40 10.55
N TYR A 81 8.17 -26.60 11.01
CA TYR A 81 8.40 -26.92 12.41
C TYR A 81 7.83 -25.80 13.30
N LYS A 82 6.81 -26.14 14.09
CA LYS A 82 6.13 -25.23 15.01
C LYS A 82 6.40 -25.67 16.43
N ASN A 83 7.29 -24.95 17.10
CA ASN A 83 7.46 -25.04 18.56
C ASN A 83 6.58 -23.97 19.23
N ASP A 84 6.12 -24.24 20.46
CA ASP A 84 5.36 -23.26 21.28
C ASP A 84 6.03 -21.89 21.37
N SER A 85 7.37 -21.85 21.37
CA SER A 85 8.13 -20.60 21.39
C SER A 85 7.99 -19.81 20.09
N LEU A 86 8.01 -20.50 18.94
CA LEU A 86 7.77 -19.88 17.62
C LEU A 86 6.33 -19.43 17.49
N LYS A 87 5.38 -20.21 18.01
CA LYS A 87 3.96 -19.84 18.01
C LYS A 87 3.73 -18.55 18.79
N LYS A 88 4.25 -18.44 20.02
CA LYS A 88 4.20 -17.21 20.82
C LYS A 88 4.85 -16.02 20.11
N MET A 89 5.98 -16.24 19.44
CA MET A 89 6.65 -15.18 18.68
C MET A 89 5.80 -14.69 17.50
N ILE A 90 5.19 -15.61 16.75
CA ILE A 90 4.29 -15.28 15.63
C ILE A 90 3.06 -14.53 16.14
N GLU A 91 2.49 -14.94 17.27
CA GLU A 91 1.37 -14.24 17.92
C GLU A 91 1.74 -12.79 18.29
N LEU A 92 2.90 -12.58 18.93
CA LEU A 92 3.39 -11.24 19.26
C LEU A 92 3.63 -10.36 18.02
N ILE A 93 4.18 -10.95 16.94
CA ILE A 93 4.38 -10.23 15.67
C ILE A 93 3.04 -9.80 15.09
N ASN A 94 2.05 -10.70 15.07
CA ASN A 94 0.73 -10.40 14.53
C ASN A 94 -0.01 -9.34 15.35
N GLU A 95 0.08 -9.40 16.69
CA GLU A 95 -0.48 -8.37 17.56
C GLU A 95 0.12 -6.99 17.27
N GLU A 96 1.42 -6.92 17.04
CA GLU A 96 2.10 -5.66 16.74
C GLU A 96 1.71 -5.12 15.35
N ILE A 97 1.59 -6.00 14.35
CA ILE A 97 1.07 -5.65 13.03
C ILE A 97 -0.33 -5.04 13.16
N ASP A 98 -1.21 -5.66 13.93
CA ASP A 98 -2.58 -5.18 14.14
C ASP A 98 -2.64 -3.80 14.82
N LYS A 99 -1.76 -3.53 15.80
CA LYS A 99 -1.67 -2.21 16.43
C LYS A 99 -1.25 -1.14 15.42
N VAL A 100 -0.23 -1.43 14.61
CA VAL A 100 0.26 -0.49 13.59
C VAL A 100 -0.80 -0.21 12.53
N MET A 101 -1.56 -1.22 12.12
CA MET A 101 -2.66 -1.02 11.17
C MET A 101 -3.73 -0.11 11.75
N LYS A 102 -4.19 -0.36 12.98
CA LYS A 102 -5.20 0.48 13.65
C LYS A 102 -4.75 1.92 13.81
N GLU A 103 -3.47 2.14 14.15
CA GLU A 103 -2.93 3.50 14.29
C GLU A 103 -2.87 4.23 12.95
N LYS A 104 -2.48 3.53 11.86
CA LYS A 104 -2.46 4.10 10.51
C LYS A 104 -3.86 4.48 10.03
N ASP A 105 -4.84 3.62 10.25
CA ASP A 105 -6.23 3.88 9.87
C ASP A 105 -6.79 5.09 10.64
N LEU A 106 -6.48 5.19 11.93
CA LEU A 106 -6.89 6.34 12.74
C LEU A 106 -6.26 7.65 12.23
N LYS A 107 -4.95 7.66 11.98
CA LYS A 107 -4.26 8.84 11.43
C LYS A 107 -4.80 9.26 10.06
N TRP A 108 -5.12 8.29 9.21
CA TRP A 108 -5.71 8.57 7.91
C TRP A 108 -7.10 9.20 8.04
N PHE A 109 -7.93 8.65 8.95
CA PHE A 109 -9.24 9.20 9.25
C PHE A 109 -9.16 10.62 9.83
N GLU A 110 -8.26 10.88 10.77
CA GLU A 110 -8.02 12.20 11.35
C GLU A 110 -7.61 13.22 10.28
N ALA A 111 -6.71 12.84 9.37
CA ALA A 111 -6.30 13.68 8.26
C ALA A 111 -7.47 13.98 7.31
N GLU A 112 -8.31 12.99 6.99
CA GLU A 112 -9.48 13.18 6.13
C GLU A 112 -10.49 14.17 6.77
N VAL A 113 -10.73 14.04 8.07
CA VAL A 113 -11.61 14.95 8.81
C VAL A 113 -11.05 16.37 8.82
N LEU A 114 -9.74 16.56 8.98
CA LEU A 114 -9.09 17.87 8.93
C LEU A 114 -9.28 18.54 7.56
N VAL A 115 -9.02 17.82 6.47
CA VAL A 115 -9.23 18.32 5.11
C VAL A 115 -10.69 18.71 4.89
N LYS A 116 -11.64 17.87 5.30
CA LYS A 116 -13.08 18.17 5.19
C LYS A 116 -13.47 19.42 5.98
N LYS A 117 -12.93 19.61 7.20
CA LYS A 117 -13.18 20.82 8.01
C LYS A 117 -12.64 22.08 7.35
N GLU A 118 -11.45 22.03 6.75
CA GLU A 118 -10.89 23.18 6.03
C GLU A 118 -11.72 23.56 4.80
N LEU A 119 -12.17 22.56 4.03
CA LEU A 119 -13.05 22.79 2.88
C LEU A 119 -14.39 23.41 3.29
N ILE A 120 -14.96 22.99 4.43
CA ILE A 120 -16.18 23.59 4.98
C ILE A 120 -15.94 25.05 5.36
N LYS A 121 -14.88 25.33 6.12
CA LYS A 121 -14.51 26.71 6.50
C LYS A 121 -14.28 27.61 5.29
N GLU A 122 -13.66 27.10 4.24
CA GLU A 122 -13.45 27.88 3.01
C GLU A 122 -14.77 28.16 2.29
N LYS A 123 -15.67 27.17 2.22
CA LYS A 123 -17.02 27.36 1.66
C LYS A 123 -17.81 28.40 2.45
N GLU A 124 -17.79 28.34 3.78
CA GLU A 124 -18.47 29.32 4.65
C GLU A 124 -17.97 30.74 4.40
N LYS A 125 -16.64 30.94 4.36
CA LYS A 125 -16.04 32.25 4.02
C LYS A 125 -16.48 32.76 2.64
N ARG A 126 -16.55 31.88 1.64
CA ARG A 126 -17.05 32.24 0.30
C ARG A 126 -18.53 32.62 0.35
N PHE A 127 -19.36 31.85 1.05
CA PHE A 127 -20.78 32.15 1.21
C PHE A 127 -21.02 33.47 1.95
N GLU A 128 -20.27 33.75 3.02
CA GLU A 128 -20.36 35.04 3.72
C GLU A 128 -19.96 36.21 2.83
N SER A 129 -18.88 36.06 2.07
CA SER A 129 -18.45 37.08 1.10
C SER A 129 -19.54 37.35 0.05
N GLN A 130 -20.16 36.29 -0.48
CA GLN A 130 -21.30 36.43 -1.40
C GLN A 130 -22.50 37.10 -0.74
N ARG A 131 -22.84 36.74 0.51
CA ARG A 131 -23.93 37.39 1.26
C ARG A 131 -23.67 38.88 1.46
N ARG A 132 -22.45 39.29 1.81
CA ARG A 132 -22.08 40.70 1.95
C ARG A 132 -22.23 41.47 0.62
N LYS A 133 -21.76 40.87 -0.49
CA LYS A 133 -21.95 41.44 -1.83
C LYS A 133 -23.42 41.58 -2.19
N HIS A 134 -24.22 40.55 -1.92
CA HIS A 134 -25.66 40.57 -2.18
C HIS A 134 -26.39 41.61 -1.33
N GLN A 135 -26.08 41.72 -0.03
CA GLN A 135 -26.65 42.75 0.85
C GLN A 135 -26.28 44.16 0.37
N ALA A 136 -25.03 44.40 -0.01
CA ALA A 136 -24.62 45.69 -0.57
C ALA A 136 -25.37 46.01 -1.88
N LEU A 137 -25.53 45.03 -2.76
CA LEU A 137 -26.28 45.18 -4.00
C LEU A 137 -27.74 45.53 -3.73
N VAL A 138 -28.40 44.83 -2.80
CA VAL A 138 -29.79 45.10 -2.39
C VAL A 138 -29.96 46.50 -1.80
N LEU A 139 -29.01 46.96 -0.98
CA LEU A 139 -29.04 48.33 -0.44
C LEU A 139 -28.91 49.38 -1.54
N VAL A 140 -27.99 49.18 -2.49
CA VAL A 140 -27.82 50.09 -3.62
C VAL A 140 -29.08 50.13 -4.48
N THR A 141 -29.67 48.97 -4.83
CA THR A 141 -30.90 48.96 -5.64
C THR A 141 -32.08 49.60 -4.92
N THR A 142 -32.20 49.41 -3.59
CA THR A 142 -33.24 50.06 -2.78
C THR A 142 -33.09 51.58 -2.77
N LEU A 143 -31.86 52.08 -2.56
CA LEU A 143 -31.57 53.52 -2.58
C LEU A 143 -31.84 54.15 -3.95
N ILE A 144 -31.47 53.48 -5.03
CA ILE A 144 -31.78 53.96 -6.39
C ILE A 144 -33.31 53.96 -6.60
N GLY A 145 -34.04 52.94 -6.14
CA GLY A 145 -35.51 52.91 -6.19
C GLY A 145 -36.15 54.12 -5.49
N SER A 146 -35.74 54.41 -4.26
CA SER A 146 -36.22 55.59 -3.52
C SER A 146 -35.86 56.92 -4.20
N LEU A 147 -34.74 56.98 -4.92
CA LEU A 147 -34.33 58.15 -5.70
C LEU A 147 -35.15 58.30 -7.00
N MET A 148 -35.53 57.18 -7.62
CA MET A 148 -36.41 57.16 -8.80
C MET A 148 -37.80 57.71 -8.47
N ASP A 149 -38.33 57.48 -7.27
CA ASP A 149 -39.62 58.05 -6.82
C ASP A 149 -39.60 59.59 -6.70
N ILE A 150 -38.42 60.22 -6.71
CA ILE A 150 -38.24 61.67 -6.53
C ILE A 150 -37.98 62.39 -7.88
N THR A 151 -37.62 61.68 -8.95
CA THR A 151 -37.10 62.29 -10.20
C THR A 151 -37.79 61.80 -11.47
N SER A 152 -37.80 62.65 -12.52
CA SER A 152 -38.58 62.42 -13.75
C SER A 152 -38.21 61.10 -14.48
N PRO A 153 -39.19 60.27 -14.89
CA PRO A 153 -38.97 58.94 -15.49
C PRO A 153 -38.11 58.90 -16.77
N THR A 154 -38.03 59.99 -17.52
CA THR A 154 -37.41 60.02 -18.85
C THR A 154 -35.88 60.05 -18.83
N LEU A 155 -35.25 60.69 -17.84
CA LEU A 155 -33.80 60.74 -17.70
C LEU A 155 -33.21 59.39 -17.25
N TRP A 156 -34.01 58.57 -16.57
CA TRP A 156 -33.59 57.27 -16.03
C TRP A 156 -33.60 56.14 -17.06
N ALA A 157 -34.48 56.19 -18.06
CA ALA A 157 -34.51 55.20 -19.14
C ALA A 157 -33.17 55.16 -19.89
N GLU A 158 -32.56 56.32 -20.17
CA GLU A 158 -31.24 56.39 -20.80
C GLU A 158 -30.11 55.89 -19.88
N TYR A 159 -30.21 56.17 -18.56
CA TYR A 159 -29.21 55.71 -17.60
C TYR A 159 -29.24 54.18 -17.44
N LEU A 160 -30.43 53.59 -17.28
CA LEU A 160 -30.60 52.14 -17.14
C LEU A 160 -30.10 51.36 -18.36
N ILE A 161 -30.36 51.88 -19.58
CA ILE A 161 -29.84 51.28 -20.82
C ILE A 161 -28.31 51.29 -20.83
N LYS A 162 -27.68 52.41 -20.43
CA LYS A 162 -26.20 52.52 -20.35
C LYS A 162 -25.61 51.61 -19.28
N THR A 163 -26.24 51.49 -18.11
CA THR A 163 -25.75 50.60 -17.04
C THR A 163 -25.98 49.13 -17.36
N ALA A 164 -27.08 48.76 -18.01
CA ALA A 164 -27.33 47.39 -18.44
C ALA A 164 -26.30 46.93 -19.48
N ALA A 165 -25.89 47.81 -20.41
CA ALA A 165 -24.80 47.54 -21.35
C ALA A 165 -23.45 47.34 -20.63
N ALA A 166 -23.17 48.12 -19.59
CA ALA A 166 -21.93 48.00 -18.81
C ALA A 166 -21.89 46.72 -17.96
N VAL A 167 -23.01 46.32 -17.34
CA VAL A 167 -23.10 45.08 -16.55
C VAL A 167 -22.98 43.85 -17.45
N LYS A 168 -23.63 43.84 -18.62
CA LYS A 168 -23.53 42.73 -19.58
C LYS A 168 -22.10 42.55 -20.13
N SER A 169 -21.37 43.66 -20.27
CA SER A 169 -19.92 43.65 -20.58
C SER A 169 -19.09 43.06 -19.43
N ALA A 170 -19.39 43.42 -18.18
CA ALA A 170 -18.70 42.89 -17.00
C ALA A 170 -19.00 41.40 -16.71
N GLU A 171 -20.22 40.93 -16.96
CA GLU A 171 -20.59 39.51 -16.84
C GLU A 171 -19.85 38.63 -17.86
N SER A 172 -19.65 39.12 -19.09
CA SER A 172 -18.85 38.41 -20.10
C SER A 172 -17.36 38.24 -19.71
N ALA A 173 -16.84 39.12 -18.84
CA ALA A 173 -15.49 39.00 -18.26
C ALA A 173 -15.43 38.02 -17.07
N LEU A 174 -16.57 37.75 -16.43
CA LEU A 174 -16.74 36.78 -15.32
C LEU A 174 -17.03 35.34 -15.80
N GLU A 175 -17.34 35.12 -17.08
CA GLU A 175 -17.44 33.77 -17.67
C GLU A 175 -16.07 33.13 -17.97
N PHE A 176 -14.99 33.93 -18.03
CA PHE A 176 -13.63 33.43 -18.24
C PHE A 176 -13.15 32.41 -17.18
N PRO A 177 -13.42 32.59 -15.86
CA PRO A 177 -13.05 31.58 -14.84
C PRO A 177 -13.89 30.29 -14.85
N ILE A 178 -15.08 30.25 -15.45
CA ILE A 178 -15.89 29.01 -15.54
C ILE A 178 -15.23 28.03 -16.53
N LYS A 179 -14.67 28.54 -17.64
CA LYS A 179 -13.88 27.71 -18.58
C LYS A 179 -12.58 27.18 -17.97
N VAL A 180 -11.96 27.90 -17.02
CA VAL A 180 -10.76 27.44 -16.29
C VAL A 180 -11.09 26.32 -15.31
N ALA A 181 -12.27 26.37 -14.65
CA ALA A 181 -12.73 25.29 -13.78
C ALA A 181 -13.08 24.00 -14.54
N GLU A 182 -13.60 24.11 -15.77
CA GLU A 182 -13.83 22.96 -16.66
C GLU A 182 -12.53 22.38 -17.23
N LEU A 183 -11.56 23.22 -17.60
CA LEU A 183 -10.19 22.79 -17.94
C LEU A 183 -9.50 22.06 -16.78
N GLY A 184 -9.73 22.52 -15.54
CA GLY A 184 -9.25 21.86 -14.32
C GLY A 184 -9.83 20.46 -14.14
N LYS A 185 -11.14 20.27 -14.39
CA LYS A 185 -11.78 18.94 -14.35
C LYS A 185 -11.26 18.01 -15.46
N PHE A 186 -11.06 18.54 -16.67
CA PHE A 186 -10.51 17.77 -17.80
C PHE A 186 -9.07 17.27 -17.56
N LEU A 187 -8.22 18.10 -16.93
CA LEU A 187 -6.84 17.72 -16.59
C LEU A 187 -6.74 16.69 -15.45
N VAL A 188 -7.66 16.73 -14.49
CA VAL A 188 -7.75 15.73 -13.41
C VAL A 188 -8.21 14.37 -13.94
N GLU A 189 -9.17 14.34 -14.88
CA GLU A 189 -9.65 13.10 -15.49
C GLU A 189 -8.59 12.40 -16.35
N LYS A 190 -7.77 13.16 -17.09
CA LYS A 190 -6.65 12.59 -17.86
C LYS A 190 -5.54 12.01 -16.98
N ARG A 191 -5.26 12.57 -15.80
CA ARG A 191 -4.28 11.98 -14.85
C ARG A 191 -4.78 10.67 -14.21
N GLY A 192 -6.08 10.54 -13.97
CA GLY A 192 -6.67 9.29 -13.47
C GLY A 192 -6.54 8.13 -14.45
N LYS A 193 -6.72 8.39 -15.75
CA LYS A 193 -6.60 7.37 -16.82
C LYS A 193 -5.14 6.95 -17.10
N GLN A 194 -4.15 7.78 -16.77
CA GLN A 194 -2.73 7.47 -16.98
C GLN A 194 -2.16 6.58 -15.86
N LYS A 195 -2.66 6.72 -14.62
CA LYS A 195 -2.25 5.85 -13.49
C LYS A 195 -2.74 4.40 -13.63
N ASN A 196 -3.92 4.18 -14.24
CA ASN A 196 -4.44 2.83 -14.47
C ASN A 196 -3.76 2.07 -15.62
N LYS A 197 -2.90 2.71 -16.42
CA LYS A 197 -2.08 2.03 -17.45
C LYS A 197 -0.70 1.61 -16.96
N CYS A 198 -0.23 2.07 -15.79
CA CYS A 198 1.07 1.67 -15.23
C CYS A 198 1.01 0.52 -14.22
N CYS A 199 -0.19 0.01 -13.91
CA CYS A 199 -0.37 -1.13 -12.99
C CYS A 199 -0.81 -2.42 -13.69
N ILE A 200 -0.78 -2.44 -15.03
CA ILE A 200 -0.97 -3.65 -15.84
C ILE A 200 0.17 -3.68 -16.86
N SER A 201 1.36 -4.07 -16.41
CA SER A 201 2.40 -4.65 -17.25
C SER A 201 3.43 -5.37 -16.40
#